data_AF-A0A7R9JWE5-F1
#
_entry.id   AF-A0A7R9JWE5-F1
#
_cell.length_a   1.000
_cell.length_b   1.000
_cell.length_c   1.000
_cell.angle_alpha   90.00
_cell.angle_beta   90.00
_cell.angle_gamma   90.00
#
_symmetry.space_group_name_H-M   'P 1'
#
loop_
_entity.id
_entity.type
_entity.pdbx_description
1 polymer ?
#
loop_
_entity_poly.entity_id
_entity_poly.type
_entity_poly.pdbx_seq_one_letter_code
_entity_poly.pdbx_strand_id
1 'polypeptide(L)'
;MNEITGKSVLAIGQVLNDPNRPLKERFRALFTLKNIGGSTAINCINQCFNDPSALLKHELAYCLGQMQDSLAIPFLKSVLQDTSQEPMVRHEAGEALGAIGSPQVEDILKEFCNDPVIEVAETCQLALDRIRWLSDTGHTPEKLLQNPYASVDPAPPFLESDVKILQGILMDEEKPLFDRYRAMFALRNLNTEQGVITLAQGNALFRHEVAFVLGQVQSKASVPYLQASLEDPTENEMVRHECAEALGAIASPDCLTVLQRYLEDERRVVRESCEIALDMCEYENTPEFQYADTLLKVES
;
A
#
# COMPACT_ATOMS: atom_id res chain seq x y z
N MET A 1 3.01 -22.30 21.44
CA MET A 1 3.17 -20.90 21.04
C MET A 1 4.03 -20.24 22.10
N ASN A 2 5.24 -19.82 21.73
CA ASN A 2 6.02 -18.97 22.63
C ASN A 2 5.26 -17.65 22.81
N GLU A 3 5.25 -17.13 24.03
CA GLU A 3 4.63 -15.84 24.35
C GLU A 3 5.48 -14.73 23.70
N ILE A 4 4.87 -13.91 22.83
CA ILE A 4 5.58 -12.79 22.19
C ILE A 4 5.93 -11.78 23.28
N THR A 5 7.21 -11.69 23.63
CA THR A 5 7.66 -10.79 24.68
C THR A 5 7.94 -9.40 24.13
N GLY A 6 7.82 -8.36 24.96
CA GLY A 6 8.25 -7.00 24.57
C GLY A 6 9.71 -6.93 24.15
N LYS A 7 10.57 -7.84 24.65
CA LYS A 7 11.96 -7.98 24.22
C LYS A 7 12.08 -8.49 22.78
N SER A 8 11.26 -9.47 22.39
CA SER A 8 11.22 -9.99 21.01
C SER A 8 10.79 -8.89 20.03
N VAL A 9 9.78 -8.08 20.39
CA VAL A 9 9.34 -6.93 19.55
C VAL A 9 10.46 -5.91 19.36
N LEU A 10 11.20 -5.57 20.41
CA LEU A 10 12.35 -4.66 20.33
C LEU A 10 13.48 -5.23 19.46
N ALA A 11 13.75 -6.53 19.52
CA ALA A 11 14.75 -7.17 18.67
C ALA A 11 14.36 -7.12 17.17
N ILE A 12 13.08 -7.33 16.84
CA ILE A 12 12.58 -7.12 15.47
C ILE A 12 12.73 -5.64 15.08
N GLY A 13 12.42 -4.72 15.99
CA GLY A 13 12.64 -3.28 15.79
C GLY A 13 14.10 -2.94 15.48
N GLN A 14 15.07 -3.60 16.10
CA GLN A 14 16.49 -3.43 15.80
C GLN A 14 16.84 -3.90 14.38
N VAL A 15 16.19 -4.96 13.87
CA VAL A 15 16.37 -5.39 12.47
C VAL A 15 15.83 -4.33 11.52
N LEU A 16 14.62 -3.81 11.75
CA LEU A 16 14.02 -2.75 10.93
C LEU A 16 14.88 -1.48 10.90
N ASN A 17 15.40 -1.07 12.06
CA ASN A 17 16.12 0.20 12.22
C ASN A 17 17.64 0.11 11.98
N ASP A 18 18.17 -1.02 11.53
CA ASP A 18 19.59 -1.16 11.17
C ASP A 18 19.80 -0.84 9.67
N PRO A 19 20.37 0.33 9.32
CA PRO A 19 20.56 0.72 7.93
C PRO A 19 21.63 -0.12 7.20
N ASN A 20 22.40 -0.94 7.92
CA ASN A 20 23.40 -1.82 7.32
C ASN A 20 22.83 -3.19 6.92
N ARG A 21 21.58 -3.48 7.27
CA ARG A 21 20.92 -4.73 6.88
C ARG A 21 20.35 -4.64 5.46
N PRO A 22 20.30 -5.77 4.73
CA PRO A 22 19.61 -5.84 3.45
C PRO A 22 18.17 -5.34 3.55
N LEU A 23 17.70 -4.61 2.54
CA LEU A 23 16.39 -3.96 2.58
C LEU A 23 15.27 -4.99 2.78
N LYS A 24 15.36 -6.15 2.12
CA LYS A 24 14.42 -7.26 2.30
C LYS A 24 14.29 -7.77 3.73
N GLU A 25 15.37 -7.83 4.51
CA GLU A 25 15.30 -8.20 5.93
C GLU A 25 14.52 -7.17 6.74
N ARG A 26 14.70 -5.90 6.40
CA ARG A 26 14.02 -4.77 7.06
C ARG A 26 12.52 -4.76 6.73
N PHE A 27 12.14 -5.05 5.48
CA PHE A 27 10.75 -5.24 5.07
C PHE A 27 10.08 -6.40 5.80
N ARG A 28 10.74 -7.57 5.86
CA ARG A 28 10.22 -8.70 6.66
C ARG A 28 10.06 -8.33 8.13
N ALA A 29 10.97 -7.54 8.71
CA ALA A 29 10.86 -7.03 10.07
C ALA A 29 9.66 -6.09 10.25
N LEU A 30 9.47 -5.17 9.30
CA LEU A 30 8.33 -4.25 9.26
C LEU A 30 7.00 -5.00 9.25
N PHE A 31 6.82 -5.96 8.33
CA PHE A 31 5.59 -6.74 8.27
C PHE A 31 5.38 -7.62 9.51
N THR A 32 6.45 -8.15 10.12
CA THR A 32 6.34 -8.85 11.40
C THR A 32 5.84 -7.90 12.49
N LEU A 33 6.36 -6.67 12.59
CA LEU A 33 5.89 -5.65 13.56
C LEU A 33 4.43 -5.26 13.32
N LYS A 34 4.04 -5.06 12.05
CA LYS A 34 2.66 -4.78 11.65
C LYS A 34 1.70 -5.88 12.10
N ASN A 35 2.08 -7.15 11.92
CA ASN A 35 1.27 -8.29 12.34
C ASN A 35 1.22 -8.48 13.86
N ILE A 36 2.28 -8.12 14.59
CA ILE A 36 2.31 -8.19 16.06
C ILE A 36 1.45 -7.08 16.69
N GLY A 37 1.54 -5.85 16.16
CA GLY A 37 0.77 -4.73 16.69
C GLY A 37 1.27 -4.18 18.03
N GLY A 38 0.51 -3.22 18.56
CA GLY A 38 0.75 -2.62 19.88
C GLY A 38 1.79 -1.51 19.90
N SER A 39 1.81 -0.78 21.01
CA SER A 39 2.58 0.46 21.17
C SER A 39 4.08 0.30 20.93
N THR A 40 4.68 -0.82 21.36
CA THR A 40 6.11 -1.09 21.12
C THR A 40 6.41 -1.25 19.63
N ALA A 41 5.57 -1.97 18.89
CA ALA A 41 5.75 -2.15 17.45
C ALA A 41 5.61 -0.80 16.71
N ILE A 42 4.57 -0.02 17.03
CA ILE A 42 4.35 1.32 16.47
C ILE A 42 5.57 2.22 16.70
N ASN A 43 6.13 2.22 17.91
CA ASN A 43 7.33 3.01 18.22
C ASN A 43 8.56 2.55 17.43
N CYS A 44 8.73 1.24 17.23
CA CYS A 44 9.84 0.71 16.41
C CYS A 44 9.69 1.10 14.94
N ILE A 45 8.46 1.07 14.39
CA ILE A 45 8.17 1.51 13.03
C ILE A 45 8.45 3.01 12.89
N ASN A 46 7.96 3.82 13.83
CA ASN A 46 8.14 5.27 13.80
C ASN A 46 9.62 5.72 13.82
N GLN A 47 10.50 5.00 14.52
CA GLN A 47 11.93 5.32 14.55
C GLN A 47 12.60 5.31 13.16
N CYS A 48 12.01 4.57 12.21
CA CYS A 48 12.58 4.35 10.89
C CYS A 48 12.17 5.42 9.85
N PHE A 49 11.33 6.41 10.18
CA PHE A 49 10.92 7.48 9.24
C PHE A 49 12.04 8.43 8.81
N ASN A 50 13.22 8.35 9.43
CA ASN A 50 14.42 9.09 9.01
C ASN A 50 15.30 8.31 8.04
N ASP A 51 14.87 7.13 7.58
CA ASP A 51 15.63 6.31 6.64
C ASP A 51 15.75 6.99 5.26
N PRO A 52 16.89 6.85 4.55
CA PRO A 52 17.05 7.45 3.23
C PRO A 52 16.24 6.76 2.13
N SER A 53 15.62 5.60 2.35
CA SER A 53 14.74 4.93 1.37
C SER A 53 13.33 5.50 1.45
N ALA A 54 12.89 6.19 0.39
CA ALA A 54 11.50 6.65 0.26
C ALA A 54 10.52 5.47 0.21
N LEU A 55 10.92 4.36 -0.43
CA LEU A 55 10.14 3.13 -0.47
C LEU A 55 9.89 2.57 0.93
N LEU A 56 10.94 2.45 1.75
CA LEU A 56 10.78 1.95 3.11
C LEU A 56 9.89 2.90 3.92
N LYS A 57 10.13 4.21 3.86
CA LYS A 57 9.32 5.21 4.60
C LYS A 57 7.84 5.19 4.22
N HIS A 58 7.53 5.02 2.94
CA HIS A 58 6.18 4.77 2.45
C HIS A 58 5.58 3.54 3.12
N GLU A 59 6.28 2.40 3.06
CA GLU A 59 5.79 1.15 3.65
C GLU A 59 5.57 1.24 5.18
N LEU A 60 6.37 2.05 5.88
CA LEU A 60 6.15 2.33 7.31
C LEU A 60 4.78 2.96 7.53
N ALA A 61 4.43 3.98 6.74
CA ALA A 61 3.15 4.67 6.84
C ALA A 61 1.99 3.74 6.48
N TYR A 62 2.11 2.97 5.39
CA TYR A 62 1.14 1.96 4.99
C TYR A 62 0.87 0.97 6.13
N CYS A 63 1.93 0.37 6.68
CA CYS A 63 1.82 -0.59 7.79
C CYS A 63 1.10 0.02 9.01
N LEU A 64 1.43 1.26 9.39
CA LEU A 64 0.75 1.96 10.49
C LEU A 64 -0.74 2.20 10.21
N GLY A 65 -1.09 2.54 8.97
CA GLY A 65 -2.49 2.68 8.54
C GLY A 65 -3.25 1.36 8.65
N GLN A 66 -2.67 0.28 8.14
CA GLN A 66 -3.25 -1.06 8.16
C GLN A 66 -3.38 -1.64 9.58
N MET A 67 -2.57 -1.18 10.54
CA MET A 67 -2.72 -1.54 11.95
C MET A 67 -3.97 -0.93 12.60
N GLN A 68 -4.52 0.16 12.02
CA GLN A 68 -5.69 0.88 12.51
C GLN A 68 -5.60 1.35 13.98
N ASP A 69 -4.40 1.45 14.54
CA ASP A 69 -4.18 1.88 15.92
C ASP A 69 -3.99 3.41 15.98
N SER A 70 -4.91 4.07 16.69
CA SER A 70 -4.87 5.52 16.92
C SER A 70 -3.57 6.05 17.55
N LEU A 71 -2.78 5.19 18.21
CA LEU A 71 -1.45 5.56 18.73
C LEU A 71 -0.48 5.98 17.61
N ALA A 72 -0.70 5.58 16.37
CA ALA A 72 0.11 5.97 15.22
C ALA A 72 -0.18 7.39 14.72
N ILE A 73 -1.32 7.98 15.07
CA ILE A 73 -1.79 9.26 14.52
C ILE A 73 -0.79 10.41 14.70
N PRO A 74 -0.19 10.64 15.88
CA PRO A 74 0.77 11.74 16.04
C PRO A 74 1.98 11.62 15.09
N PHE A 75 2.43 10.41 14.81
CA PHE A 75 3.56 10.13 13.92
C PHE A 75 3.18 10.38 12.46
N LEU A 76 2.06 9.83 12.02
CA LEU A 76 1.56 10.01 10.65
C LEU A 76 1.24 11.49 10.34
N LYS A 77 0.69 12.24 11.32
CA LYS A 77 0.52 13.70 11.19
C LYS A 77 1.85 14.41 10.95
N SER A 78 2.88 14.05 11.72
CA SER A 78 4.22 14.63 11.55
C SER A 78 4.78 14.38 10.15
N VAL A 79 4.58 13.17 9.60
CA VAL A 79 5.06 12.81 8.26
C VAL A 79 4.29 13.55 7.16
N LEU A 80 2.96 13.62 7.24
CA LEU A 80 2.13 14.35 6.27
C LEU A 80 2.52 15.85 6.19
N GLN A 81 2.80 16.46 7.33
CA GLN A 81 3.17 17.87 7.46
C GLN A 81 4.61 18.17 7.01
N ASP A 82 5.49 17.17 6.97
CA ASP A 82 6.90 17.36 6.66
C ASP A 82 7.11 17.48 5.14
N THR A 83 7.14 18.71 4.64
CA THR A 83 7.39 19.02 3.23
C THR A 83 8.79 18.63 2.73
N SER A 84 9.69 18.16 3.61
CA SER A 84 10.98 17.59 3.20
C SER A 84 10.89 16.10 2.83
N GLN A 85 9.78 15.43 3.19
CA GLN A 85 9.48 14.06 2.76
C GLN A 85 9.06 14.03 1.29
N GLU A 86 9.31 12.91 0.63
CA GLU A 86 8.91 12.67 -0.75
C GLU A 86 7.38 12.62 -0.88
N PRO A 87 6.80 13.01 -2.04
CA PRO A 87 5.37 12.92 -2.30
C PRO A 87 4.73 11.58 -1.93
N MET A 88 5.36 10.45 -2.29
CA MET A 88 4.84 9.11 -1.97
C MET A 88 4.71 8.86 -0.46
N VAL A 89 5.67 9.32 0.33
CA VAL A 89 5.67 9.11 1.79
C VAL A 89 4.58 9.96 2.46
N ARG A 90 4.39 11.20 1.99
CA ARG A 90 3.35 12.10 2.50
C ARG A 90 1.95 11.65 2.10
N HIS A 91 1.79 11.21 0.86
CA HIS A 91 0.58 10.58 0.34
C HIS A 91 0.18 9.40 1.24
N GLU A 92 1.09 8.45 1.45
CA GLU A 92 0.83 7.24 2.23
C GLU A 92 0.50 7.56 3.70
N ALA A 93 1.15 8.59 4.27
CA ALA A 93 0.79 9.06 5.62
C ALA A 93 -0.64 9.64 5.69
N GLY A 94 -1.08 10.36 4.66
CA GLY A 94 -2.45 10.86 4.53
C GLY A 94 -3.47 9.72 4.40
N GLU A 95 -3.15 8.71 3.59
CA GLU A 95 -3.97 7.51 3.42
C GLU A 95 -4.08 6.73 4.72
N ALA A 96 -2.95 6.49 5.41
CA ALA A 96 -2.90 5.79 6.68
C ALA A 96 -3.76 6.47 7.77
N LEU A 97 -3.78 7.80 7.82
CA LEU A 97 -4.69 8.55 8.70
C LEU A 97 -6.17 8.27 8.35
N GLY A 98 -6.48 8.22 7.05
CA GLY A 98 -7.78 7.80 6.54
C GLY A 98 -8.15 6.36 6.91
N ALA A 99 -7.20 5.42 6.79
CA ALA A 99 -7.36 4.00 7.10
C ALA A 99 -7.65 3.75 8.59
N ILE A 100 -6.94 4.46 9.48
CA ILE A 100 -7.23 4.46 10.93
C ILE A 100 -8.66 4.95 11.20
N GLY A 101 -9.17 5.89 10.39
CA GLY A 101 -10.58 6.26 10.38
C GLY A 101 -11.03 7.06 11.61
N SER A 102 -10.10 7.67 12.35
CA SER A 102 -10.43 8.43 13.56
C SER A 102 -10.89 9.86 13.21
N PRO A 103 -12.05 10.33 13.70
CA PRO A 103 -12.51 11.70 13.44
C PRO A 103 -11.52 12.80 13.89
N GLN A 104 -10.61 12.48 14.82
CA GLN A 104 -9.60 13.44 15.30
C GLN A 104 -8.57 13.86 14.23
N VAL A 105 -8.51 13.16 13.10
CA VAL A 105 -7.61 13.49 11.99
C VAL A 105 -8.28 14.37 10.93
N GLU A 106 -9.57 14.69 11.06
CA GLU A 106 -10.30 15.46 10.05
C GLU A 106 -9.69 16.84 9.79
N ASP A 107 -9.30 17.56 10.85
CA ASP A 107 -8.79 18.93 10.70
C ASP A 107 -7.48 18.97 9.91
N ILE A 108 -6.59 18.01 10.16
CA ILE A 108 -5.32 17.93 9.43
C ILE A 108 -5.56 17.47 7.99
N LEU A 109 -6.45 16.49 7.75
CA LEU A 109 -6.75 16.08 6.38
C LEU A 109 -7.39 17.23 5.57
N LYS A 110 -8.31 18.01 6.19
CA LYS A 110 -8.91 19.21 5.56
C LYS A 110 -7.87 20.26 5.19
N GLU A 111 -6.86 20.47 6.04
CA GLU A 111 -5.74 21.37 5.75
C GLU A 111 -4.99 20.94 4.49
N PHE A 112 -4.71 19.65 4.35
CA PHE A 112 -3.93 19.09 3.24
C PHE A 112 -4.74 18.74 1.99
N CYS A 113 -6.07 18.87 1.98
CA CYS A 113 -6.88 18.72 0.76
C CYS A 113 -6.52 19.68 -0.39
N ASN A 114 -5.80 20.77 -0.09
CA ASN A 114 -5.33 21.75 -1.06
C ASN A 114 -3.78 21.83 -1.10
N ASP A 115 -3.10 20.74 -0.73
CA ASP A 115 -1.64 20.66 -0.81
C ASP A 115 -1.16 20.93 -2.25
N PRO A 116 -0.03 21.61 -2.46
CA PRO A 116 0.52 21.82 -3.81
C PRO A 116 0.95 20.51 -4.49
N VAL A 117 1.19 19.43 -3.74
CA VAL A 117 1.45 18.10 -4.26
C VAL A 117 0.11 17.39 -4.47
N ILE A 118 -0.25 17.14 -5.73
CA ILE A 118 -1.58 16.64 -6.10
C ILE A 118 -1.87 15.28 -5.46
N GLU A 119 -0.88 14.40 -5.36
CA GLU A 119 -1.01 13.07 -4.75
C GLU A 119 -1.38 13.17 -3.26
N VAL A 120 -0.90 14.20 -2.56
CA VAL A 120 -1.24 14.45 -1.16
C VAL A 120 -2.63 15.06 -1.05
N ALA A 121 -2.95 16.03 -1.90
CA ALA A 121 -4.24 16.69 -1.91
C ALA A 121 -5.39 15.71 -2.17
N GLU A 122 -5.27 14.88 -3.20
CA GLU A 122 -6.27 13.88 -3.57
C GLU A 122 -6.44 12.82 -2.50
N THR A 123 -5.34 12.33 -1.92
CA THR A 123 -5.41 11.35 -0.83
C THR A 123 -6.06 11.90 0.42
N CYS A 124 -5.77 13.15 0.80
CA CYS A 124 -6.46 13.76 1.93
C CYS A 124 -7.97 13.96 1.68
N GLN A 125 -8.37 14.25 0.43
CA GLN A 125 -9.79 14.31 0.05
C GLN A 125 -10.45 12.93 0.16
N LEU A 126 -9.82 11.88 -0.37
CA LEU A 126 -10.29 10.49 -0.27
C LEU A 126 -10.40 10.03 1.18
N ALA A 127 -9.38 10.30 2.00
CA ALA A 127 -9.36 9.95 3.41
C ALA A 127 -10.50 10.61 4.20
N LEU A 128 -10.82 11.88 3.91
CA LEU A 128 -11.98 12.56 4.52
C LEU A 128 -13.30 11.94 4.08
N ASP A 129 -13.46 11.65 2.78
CA ASP A 129 -14.68 11.03 2.27
C ASP A 129 -14.89 9.63 2.86
N ARG A 130 -13.81 8.89 3.07
CA ARG A 130 -13.82 7.61 3.80
C ARG A 130 -14.28 7.78 5.26
N ILE A 131 -13.72 8.74 6.00
CA ILE A 131 -14.10 9.00 7.41
C ILE A 131 -15.56 9.43 7.52
N ARG A 132 -16.03 10.29 6.60
CA ARG A 132 -17.45 10.68 6.51
C ARG A 132 -18.33 9.48 6.24
N TRP A 133 -17.95 8.65 5.25
CA TRP A 133 -18.69 7.43 4.93
C TRP A 133 -18.79 6.47 6.12
N LEU A 134 -17.72 6.29 6.90
CA LEU A 134 -17.74 5.49 8.13
C LEU A 134 -18.69 6.06 9.20
N SER A 135 -18.70 7.38 9.33
CA SER A 135 -19.56 8.10 10.26
C SER A 135 -21.04 7.95 9.88
N ASP A 136 -21.37 8.14 8.60
CA ASP A 136 -22.73 8.07 8.07
C ASP A 136 -23.31 6.64 8.10
N THR A 137 -22.47 5.63 7.94
CA THR A 137 -22.88 4.20 7.91
C THR A 137 -22.83 3.53 9.28
N GLY A 138 -22.52 4.29 10.34
CA GLY A 138 -22.54 3.81 11.73
C GLY A 138 -21.52 2.70 12.00
N HIS A 139 -20.40 2.67 11.27
CA HIS A 139 -19.38 1.60 11.33
C HIS A 139 -19.95 0.18 11.19
N THR A 140 -21.13 0.01 10.57
CA THR A 140 -21.79 -1.31 10.50
C THR A 140 -20.96 -2.29 9.66
N PRO A 141 -20.28 -3.28 10.27
CA PRO A 141 -19.35 -4.17 9.56
C PRO A 141 -20.06 -5.06 8.55
N GLU A 142 -21.37 -5.25 8.72
CA GLU A 142 -22.21 -6.20 7.97
C GLU A 142 -22.52 -5.76 6.53
N LYS A 143 -22.25 -4.49 6.16
CA LYS A 143 -22.38 -3.98 4.78
C LYS A 143 -21.05 -3.73 4.07
N LEU A 144 -19.93 -3.77 4.80
CA LEU A 144 -18.64 -3.92 4.18
C LEU A 144 -18.61 -5.36 3.69
N LEU A 145 -18.81 -5.57 2.37
CA LEU A 145 -18.44 -6.84 1.73
C LEU A 145 -17.08 -7.22 2.34
N GLN A 146 -16.99 -8.38 3.01
CA GLN A 146 -15.75 -8.83 3.63
C GLN A 146 -14.64 -8.63 2.61
N ASN A 147 -13.70 -7.72 2.89
CA ASN A 147 -12.64 -7.43 1.94
C ASN A 147 -11.86 -8.73 1.73
N PRO A 148 -11.90 -9.34 0.53
CA PRO A 148 -11.29 -10.64 0.32
C PRO A 148 -9.75 -10.59 0.40
N TYR A 149 -9.17 -9.39 0.44
CA TYR A 149 -7.73 -9.15 0.47
C TYR A 149 -7.21 -8.73 1.86
N ALA A 150 -8.07 -8.68 2.88
CA ALA A 150 -7.71 -8.34 4.27
C ALA A 150 -6.92 -7.02 4.42
N SER A 151 -7.15 -6.06 3.52
CA SER A 151 -6.63 -4.69 3.58
C SER A 151 -7.69 -3.70 4.07
N VAL A 152 -7.23 -2.54 4.53
CA VAL A 152 -8.04 -1.37 4.81
C VAL A 152 -7.98 -0.46 3.59
N ASP A 153 -9.00 -0.52 2.75
CA ASP A 153 -9.01 0.24 1.50
C ASP A 153 -9.39 1.72 1.73
N PRO A 154 -8.87 2.65 0.90
CA PRO A 154 -9.24 4.08 0.88
C PRO A 154 -10.72 4.34 0.62
N ALA A 155 -11.40 3.44 -0.09
CA ALA A 155 -12.82 3.58 -0.38
C ALA A 155 -13.54 2.22 -0.32
N PRO A 156 -14.80 2.18 0.15
CA PRO A 156 -15.58 0.96 0.19
C PRO A 156 -16.06 0.55 -1.22
N PRO A 157 -16.02 -0.73 -1.62
CA PRO A 157 -16.47 -1.14 -2.94
C PRO A 157 -17.96 -0.80 -3.17
N PHE A 158 -18.34 -0.54 -4.41
CA PHE A 158 -19.76 -0.60 -4.79
C PHE A 158 -20.31 -2.03 -4.64
N LEU A 159 -21.62 -2.14 -4.41
CA LEU A 159 -22.34 -3.42 -4.47
C LEU A 159 -22.69 -3.85 -5.91
N GLU A 160 -22.44 -2.96 -6.87
CA GLU A 160 -22.61 -3.24 -8.30
C GLU A 160 -21.64 -4.34 -8.75
N SER A 161 -22.10 -5.22 -9.63
CA SER A 161 -21.34 -6.35 -10.16
C SER A 161 -21.25 -6.36 -11.70
N ASP A 162 -21.97 -5.49 -12.39
CA ASP A 162 -21.82 -5.30 -13.83
C ASP A 162 -20.54 -4.52 -14.14
N VAL A 163 -19.57 -5.23 -14.72
CA VAL A 163 -18.27 -4.68 -15.11
C VAL A 163 -18.41 -3.47 -16.04
N LYS A 164 -19.42 -3.41 -16.92
CA LYS A 164 -19.60 -2.26 -17.83
C LYS A 164 -20.06 -1.01 -17.09
N ILE A 165 -20.92 -1.17 -16.09
CA ILE A 165 -21.36 -0.05 -15.25
C ILE A 165 -20.17 0.47 -14.45
N LEU A 166 -19.43 -0.44 -13.80
CA LEU A 166 -18.23 -0.10 -13.02
C LEU A 166 -17.15 0.55 -13.89
N GLN A 167 -16.93 0.05 -15.12
CA GLN A 167 -16.04 0.66 -16.10
C GLN A 167 -16.47 2.09 -16.43
N GLY A 168 -17.76 2.30 -16.67
CA GLY A 168 -18.31 3.63 -16.94
C GLY A 168 -18.02 4.61 -15.82
N ILE A 169 -18.14 4.18 -14.56
CA ILE A 169 -17.82 5.02 -13.39
C ILE A 169 -16.31 5.27 -13.29
N LEU A 170 -15.50 4.21 -13.43
CA LEU A 170 -14.03 4.29 -13.29
C LEU A 170 -13.40 5.29 -14.28
N MET A 171 -13.90 5.30 -15.51
CA MET A 171 -13.36 6.07 -16.64
C MET A 171 -13.94 7.48 -16.76
N ASP A 172 -15.01 7.80 -16.02
CA ASP A 172 -15.67 9.10 -16.10
C ASP A 172 -14.95 10.13 -15.23
N GLU A 173 -14.17 11.01 -15.87
CA GLU A 173 -13.39 12.06 -15.20
C GLU A 173 -14.26 13.13 -14.52
N GLU A 174 -15.56 13.20 -14.85
CA GLU A 174 -16.52 14.10 -14.20
C GLU A 174 -17.10 13.49 -12.90
N LYS A 175 -16.81 12.21 -12.60
CA LYS A 175 -17.22 11.57 -11.35
C LYS A 175 -16.28 11.95 -10.20
N PRO A 176 -16.82 12.07 -8.97
CA PRO A 176 -15.98 12.22 -7.78
C PRO A 176 -14.93 11.12 -7.69
N LEU A 177 -13.71 11.49 -7.31
CA LEU A 177 -12.58 10.57 -7.17
C LEU A 177 -12.93 9.38 -6.26
N PHE A 178 -13.64 9.65 -5.16
CA PHE A 178 -14.14 8.63 -4.24
C PHE A 178 -14.97 7.56 -4.97
N ASP A 179 -15.96 7.95 -5.79
CA ASP A 179 -16.78 6.98 -6.53
C ASP A 179 -15.96 6.17 -7.55
N ARG A 180 -14.95 6.78 -8.18
CA ARG A 180 -14.05 6.06 -9.10
C ARG A 180 -13.23 5.00 -8.36
N TYR A 181 -12.73 5.31 -7.17
CA TYR A 181 -12.07 4.33 -6.27
C TYR A 181 -13.02 3.21 -5.85
N ARG A 182 -14.27 3.54 -5.48
CA ARG A 182 -15.28 2.52 -5.13
C ARG A 182 -15.58 1.56 -6.29
N ALA A 183 -15.58 2.05 -7.52
CA ALA A 183 -15.74 1.22 -8.72
C ALA A 183 -14.53 0.32 -8.97
N MET A 184 -13.31 0.86 -8.79
CA MET A 184 -12.07 0.09 -8.86
C MET A 184 -12.03 -1.04 -7.83
N PHE A 185 -12.34 -0.78 -6.55
CA PHE A 185 -12.39 -1.84 -5.53
C PHE A 185 -13.50 -2.85 -5.77
N ALA A 186 -14.64 -2.43 -6.34
CA ALA A 186 -15.66 -3.38 -6.78
C ALA A 186 -15.13 -4.30 -7.89
N LEU A 187 -14.47 -3.75 -8.92
CA LEU A 187 -13.84 -4.54 -9.99
C LEU A 187 -12.77 -5.51 -9.46
N ARG A 188 -11.92 -5.06 -8.52
CA ARG A 188 -10.94 -5.90 -7.81
C ARG A 188 -11.63 -7.06 -7.09
N ASN A 189 -12.72 -6.79 -6.38
CA ASN A 189 -13.45 -7.79 -5.61
C ASN A 189 -14.22 -8.79 -6.48
N LEU A 190 -14.63 -8.40 -7.70
CA LEU A 190 -15.22 -9.33 -8.66
C LEU A 190 -14.21 -10.40 -9.12
N ASN A 191 -12.91 -10.05 -9.17
CA ASN A 191 -11.83 -10.95 -9.57
C ASN A 191 -12.15 -11.76 -10.85
N THR A 192 -12.68 -11.07 -11.86
CA THR A 192 -12.92 -11.65 -13.18
C THR A 192 -11.86 -11.17 -14.16
N GLU A 193 -11.53 -11.98 -15.15
CA GLU A 193 -10.56 -11.60 -16.20
C GLU A 193 -10.99 -10.29 -16.90
N GLN A 194 -12.28 -10.14 -17.20
CA GLN A 194 -12.80 -8.90 -17.78
C GLN A 194 -12.64 -7.71 -16.84
N GLY A 195 -12.86 -7.88 -15.53
CA GLY A 195 -12.63 -6.83 -14.54
C GLY A 195 -11.16 -6.42 -14.44
N VAL A 196 -10.24 -7.39 -14.48
CA VAL A 196 -8.78 -7.16 -14.51
C VAL A 196 -8.38 -6.36 -15.74
N ILE A 197 -8.88 -6.74 -16.92
CA ILE A 197 -8.63 -6.00 -18.17
C ILE A 197 -9.20 -4.58 -18.08
N THR A 198 -10.40 -4.41 -17.52
CA THR A 198 -11.02 -3.10 -17.31
C THR A 198 -10.18 -2.21 -16.39
N LEU A 199 -9.65 -2.74 -15.29
CA LEU A 199 -8.73 -2.03 -14.40
C LEU A 199 -7.45 -1.61 -15.14
N ALA A 200 -6.82 -2.55 -15.85
CA ALA A 200 -5.59 -2.31 -16.61
C ALA A 200 -5.75 -1.31 -17.77
N GLN A 201 -6.96 -1.15 -18.30
CA GLN A 201 -7.26 -0.17 -19.36
C GLN A 201 -7.64 1.21 -18.80
N GLY A 202 -7.73 1.35 -17.47
CA GLY A 202 -8.06 2.58 -16.76
C GLY A 202 -7.17 3.75 -17.17
N ASN A 203 -7.74 4.81 -17.75
CA ASN A 203 -7.03 6.09 -17.96
C ASN A 203 -6.83 6.87 -16.64
N ALA A 204 -6.65 6.16 -15.53
CA ALA A 204 -6.83 6.75 -14.21
C ALA A 204 -5.72 7.75 -13.89
N LEU A 205 -6.12 8.84 -13.23
CA LEU A 205 -5.26 9.79 -12.54
C LEU A 205 -4.45 9.10 -11.40
N PHE A 206 -4.98 7.98 -10.89
CA PHE A 206 -4.46 7.15 -9.79
C PHE A 206 -3.87 5.81 -10.28
N ARG A 207 -2.91 5.85 -11.21
CA ARG A 207 -2.34 4.61 -11.80
C ARG A 207 -1.60 3.72 -10.79
N HIS A 208 -1.03 4.30 -9.74
CA HIS A 208 -0.34 3.54 -8.69
C HIS A 208 -1.34 2.62 -7.97
N GLU A 209 -2.51 3.16 -7.60
CA GLU A 209 -3.57 2.40 -6.95
C GLU A 209 -4.14 1.30 -7.86
N VAL A 210 -4.26 1.56 -9.17
CA VAL A 210 -4.63 0.52 -10.14
C VAL A 210 -3.61 -0.62 -10.12
N ALA A 211 -2.31 -0.31 -10.08
CA ALA A 211 -1.26 -1.32 -9.98
C ALA A 211 -1.32 -2.08 -8.64
N PHE A 212 -1.51 -1.38 -7.52
CA PHE A 212 -1.72 -1.97 -6.19
C PHE A 212 -2.86 -3.00 -6.20
N VAL A 213 -4.05 -2.63 -6.67
CA VAL A 213 -5.19 -3.55 -6.72
C VAL A 213 -4.97 -4.72 -7.69
N LEU A 214 -4.25 -4.52 -8.80
CA LEU A 214 -3.88 -5.61 -9.71
C LEU A 214 -2.88 -6.58 -9.07
N GLY A 215 -1.98 -6.05 -8.22
CA GLY A 215 -1.10 -6.84 -7.37
C GLY A 215 -1.88 -7.69 -6.37
N GLN A 216 -2.92 -7.14 -5.74
CA GLN A 216 -3.81 -7.91 -4.85
C GLN A 216 -4.59 -9.01 -5.59
N VAL A 217 -5.05 -8.73 -6.82
CA VAL A 217 -5.76 -9.74 -7.64
C VAL A 217 -4.84 -10.89 -8.09
N GLN A 218 -3.54 -10.62 -8.27
CA GLN A 218 -2.52 -11.59 -8.72
C GLN A 218 -2.86 -12.30 -10.05
N SER A 219 -3.67 -11.68 -10.92
CA SER A 219 -4.05 -12.27 -12.21
C SER A 219 -2.99 -12.05 -13.26
N LYS A 220 -2.56 -13.12 -13.94
CA LYS A 220 -1.62 -13.03 -15.07
C LYS A 220 -2.12 -12.15 -16.22
N ALA A 221 -3.43 -11.90 -16.32
CA ALA A 221 -4.01 -11.02 -17.32
C ALA A 221 -3.57 -9.55 -17.15
N SER A 222 -3.12 -9.13 -15.97
CA SER A 222 -2.61 -7.77 -15.73
C SER A 222 -1.13 -7.58 -16.06
N VAL A 223 -0.36 -8.67 -16.22
CA VAL A 223 1.10 -8.63 -16.43
C VAL A 223 1.50 -7.73 -17.61
N PRO A 224 0.84 -7.79 -18.80
CA PRO A 224 1.21 -6.92 -19.90
C PRO A 224 1.10 -5.42 -19.58
N TYR A 225 0.10 -5.02 -18.80
CA TYR A 225 -0.07 -3.63 -18.36
C TYR A 225 0.98 -3.24 -17.32
N LEU A 226 1.14 -4.05 -16.28
CA LEU A 226 2.11 -3.78 -15.20
C LEU A 226 3.53 -3.70 -15.75
N GLN A 227 3.90 -4.61 -16.66
CA GLN A 227 5.18 -4.57 -17.36
C GLN A 227 5.31 -3.29 -18.18
N ALA A 228 4.34 -2.96 -19.05
CA ALA A 228 4.44 -1.78 -19.89
C ALA A 228 4.61 -0.49 -19.07
N SER A 229 3.91 -0.38 -17.94
CA SER A 229 4.01 0.77 -17.03
C SER A 229 5.37 0.83 -16.30
N LEU A 230 5.86 -0.30 -15.78
CA LEU A 230 7.21 -0.37 -15.18
C LEU A 230 8.31 -0.03 -16.20
N GLU A 231 8.14 -0.45 -17.46
CA GLU A 231 9.11 -0.23 -18.52
C GLU A 231 9.14 1.22 -19.05
N ASP A 232 8.08 2.00 -18.84
CA ASP A 232 7.98 3.38 -19.32
C ASP A 232 8.85 4.32 -18.47
N PRO A 233 9.95 4.88 -19.02
CA PRO A 233 10.82 5.79 -18.26
C PRO A 233 10.19 7.16 -18.00
N THR A 234 9.07 7.48 -18.67
CA THR A 234 8.33 8.74 -18.48
C THR A 234 7.23 8.63 -17.44
N GLU A 235 6.92 7.41 -17.00
CA GLU A 235 5.93 7.15 -15.97
C GLU A 235 6.43 7.61 -14.59
N ASN A 236 5.48 8.05 -13.75
CA ASN A 236 5.78 8.48 -12.39
C ASN A 236 6.39 7.32 -11.59
N GLU A 237 7.46 7.58 -10.84
CA GLU A 237 8.17 6.56 -10.08
C GLU A 237 7.30 5.84 -9.04
N MET A 238 6.27 6.51 -8.50
CA MET A 238 5.29 5.90 -7.62
C MET A 238 4.49 4.80 -8.35
N VAL A 239 4.04 5.08 -9.57
CA VAL A 239 3.31 4.11 -10.39
C VAL A 239 4.21 2.94 -10.80
N ARG A 240 5.46 3.24 -11.17
CA ARG A 240 6.45 2.21 -11.55
C ARG A 240 6.78 1.28 -10.38
N HIS A 241 6.91 1.81 -9.16
CA HIS A 241 7.13 1.00 -7.95
C HIS A 241 5.96 0.05 -7.70
N GLU A 242 4.73 0.56 -7.73
CA GLU A 242 3.55 -0.28 -7.51
C GLU A 242 3.40 -1.37 -8.58
N CYS A 243 3.78 -1.06 -9.83
CA CYS A 243 3.83 -2.07 -10.88
C CYS A 243 4.89 -3.15 -10.59
N ALA A 244 6.06 -2.79 -10.07
CA ALA A 244 7.08 -3.76 -9.68
C ALA A 244 6.59 -4.66 -8.53
N GLU A 245 5.96 -4.11 -7.51
CA GLU A 245 5.42 -4.89 -6.39
C GLU A 245 4.28 -5.81 -6.83
N ALA A 246 3.37 -5.31 -7.68
CA ALA A 246 2.30 -6.12 -8.26
C ALA A 246 2.84 -7.29 -9.11
N LEU A 247 3.88 -7.06 -9.91
CA LEU A 247 4.59 -8.13 -10.63
C LEU A 247 5.23 -9.13 -9.66
N GLY A 248 5.79 -8.63 -8.56
CA GLY A 248 6.33 -9.41 -7.45
C GLY A 248 5.31 -10.35 -6.83
N ALA A 249 4.11 -9.82 -6.54
CA ALA A 249 2.99 -10.59 -6.01
C ALA A 249 2.47 -11.64 -7.01
N ILE A 250 2.43 -11.34 -8.32
CA ILE A 250 1.99 -12.32 -9.34
C ILE A 250 2.98 -13.49 -9.47
N ALA A 251 4.28 -13.24 -9.24
CA ALA A 251 5.34 -14.25 -9.12
C ALA A 251 5.45 -15.25 -10.30
N SER A 252 5.12 -14.82 -11.53
CA SER A 252 5.28 -15.66 -12.73
C SER A 252 6.71 -15.58 -13.30
N PRO A 253 7.19 -16.59 -14.06
CA PRO A 253 8.53 -16.54 -14.68
C PRO A 253 8.79 -15.28 -15.53
N ASP A 254 7.74 -14.78 -16.19
CA ASP A 254 7.80 -13.54 -16.97
C ASP A 254 7.97 -12.33 -16.04
N CYS A 255 7.26 -12.29 -14.90
CA CYS A 255 7.43 -11.26 -13.87
C CYS A 255 8.88 -11.23 -13.34
N LEU A 256 9.45 -12.39 -13.01
CA LEU A 256 10.84 -12.47 -12.53
C LEU A 256 11.82 -11.88 -13.56
N THR A 257 11.63 -12.22 -14.83
CA THR A 257 12.47 -11.72 -15.93
C THR A 257 12.33 -10.20 -16.09
N VAL A 258 11.13 -9.66 -15.92
CA VAL A 258 10.89 -8.20 -15.95
C VAL A 258 11.60 -7.53 -14.77
N LEU A 259 11.36 -7.97 -13.54
CA LEU A 259 11.91 -7.36 -12.32
C LEU A 259 13.45 -7.35 -12.33
N GLN A 260 14.08 -8.45 -12.77
CA GLN A 260 15.54 -8.54 -12.88
C GLN A 260 16.15 -7.47 -13.80
N ARG A 261 15.43 -7.01 -14.84
CA ARG A 261 15.93 -5.96 -15.75
C ARG A 261 16.01 -4.59 -15.07
N TYR A 262 15.23 -4.36 -14.02
CA TYR A 262 15.07 -3.05 -13.38
C TYR A 262 15.76 -2.96 -12.00
N LEU A 263 16.56 -3.96 -11.62
CA LEU A 263 17.41 -3.92 -10.43
C LEU A 263 18.45 -2.78 -10.46
N GLU A 264 18.79 -2.28 -11.65
CA GLU A 264 19.75 -1.19 -11.88
C GLU A 264 19.10 0.06 -12.50
N ASP A 265 17.77 0.21 -12.39
CA ASP A 265 17.03 1.39 -12.86
C ASP A 265 17.61 2.69 -12.30
N GLU A 266 17.51 3.82 -13.01
CA GLU A 266 18.04 5.10 -12.52
C GLU A 266 17.32 5.57 -11.25
N ARG A 267 16.03 5.26 -11.11
CA ARG A 267 15.21 5.61 -9.94
C ARG A 267 15.43 4.62 -8.82
N ARG A 268 15.89 5.13 -7.67
CA ARG A 268 16.15 4.31 -6.49
C ARG A 268 14.93 3.53 -6.02
N VAL A 269 13.76 4.18 -5.98
CA VAL A 269 12.49 3.56 -5.57
C VAL A 269 12.18 2.34 -6.45
N VAL A 270 12.37 2.44 -7.77
CA VAL A 270 12.13 1.33 -8.71
C VAL A 270 13.11 0.18 -8.48
N ARG A 271 14.41 0.47 -8.28
CA ARG A 271 15.41 -0.58 -7.96
C ARG A 271 15.07 -1.32 -6.68
N GLU A 272 14.77 -0.57 -5.62
CA GLU A 272 14.41 -1.12 -4.32
C GLU A 272 13.11 -1.93 -4.40
N SER A 273 12.08 -1.46 -5.12
CA SER A 273 10.85 -2.22 -5.32
C SER A 273 11.09 -3.50 -6.10
N CYS A 274 11.96 -3.50 -7.11
CA CYS A 274 12.33 -4.73 -7.81
C CYS A 274 13.09 -5.72 -6.91
N GLU A 275 13.98 -5.22 -6.02
CA GLU A 275 14.66 -6.06 -5.02
C GLU A 275 13.64 -6.74 -4.09
N ILE A 276 12.70 -5.98 -3.54
CA ILE A 276 11.66 -6.49 -2.61
C ILE A 276 10.68 -7.41 -3.34
N ALA A 277 10.25 -7.04 -4.55
CA ALA A 277 9.36 -7.85 -5.37
C ALA A 277 9.99 -9.20 -5.75
N LEU A 278 11.30 -9.24 -5.97
CA LEU A 278 12.03 -10.50 -6.19
C LEU A 278 12.11 -11.36 -4.93
N ASP A 279 12.29 -10.77 -3.74
CA ASP A 279 12.22 -11.53 -2.47
C ASP A 279 10.82 -12.10 -2.23
N MET A 280 9.77 -11.36 -2.60
CA MET A 280 8.39 -11.86 -2.58
C MET A 280 8.16 -12.97 -3.60
N CYS A 281 8.65 -12.81 -4.83
CA CYS A 281 8.62 -13.87 -5.85
C CYS A 281 9.31 -15.15 -5.35
N GLU A 282 10.49 -15.03 -4.74
CA GLU A 282 11.23 -16.16 -4.18
C GLU A 282 10.38 -16.83 -3.09
N TYR A 283 9.82 -16.05 -2.16
CA TYR A 283 8.94 -16.55 -1.10
C TYR A 283 7.74 -17.34 -1.66
N GLU A 284 6.98 -16.77 -2.60
CA GLU A 284 5.81 -17.41 -3.23
C GLU A 284 6.15 -18.73 -3.96
N ASN A 285 7.42 -18.91 -4.33
CA ASN A 285 7.93 -20.12 -4.97
C ASN A 285 8.65 -21.08 -3.98
N THR A 286 8.59 -20.83 -2.67
CA THR A 286 9.20 -21.67 -1.62
C THR A 286 8.13 -22.33 -0.72
N PRO A 287 8.46 -23.38 0.05
CA PRO A 287 7.54 -23.95 1.04
C PRO A 287 7.52 -23.18 2.37
N GLU A 288 8.06 -21.96 2.42
CA GLU A 288 8.07 -21.13 3.63
C GLU A 288 6.63 -20.85 4.10
N PHE A 289 6.40 -20.92 5.41
CA PHE A 289 5.05 -20.78 5.96
C PHE A 289 4.55 -19.32 5.97
N GLN A 290 5.44 -18.36 6.20
CA GLN A 290 5.11 -16.94 6.27
C GLN A 290 6.29 -16.09 5.80
N TYR A 291 6.00 -15.04 5.03
CA TYR A 291 7.02 -14.09 4.58
C TYR A 291 7.62 -13.29 5.75
N ALA A 292 6.74 -12.80 6.63
CA ALA A 292 7.07 -11.99 7.81
C ALA A 292 7.61 -12.83 8.97
N ASP A 293 8.76 -13.45 8.78
CA ASP A 293 9.34 -14.48 9.66
C ASP A 293 10.36 -13.97 10.69
N THR A 294 10.56 -12.65 10.79
CA THR A 294 11.66 -12.05 11.58
C THR A 294 11.65 -12.46 13.05
N LEU A 295 10.46 -12.70 13.63
CA LEU A 295 10.34 -13.19 15.00
C LEU A 295 11.10 -14.52 15.20
N LEU A 296 11.04 -15.43 14.23
CA LEU A 296 11.73 -16.72 14.29
C LEU A 296 13.25 -16.56 14.21
N LYS A 297 13.72 -15.53 13.50
CA LYS A 297 15.14 -15.24 13.28
C LYS A 297 15.81 -14.53 14.46
N VAL A 298 15.05 -13.81 15.29
CA VAL A 298 15.61 -13.09 16.47
C VAL A 298 15.51 -13.89 17.77
N GLU A 299 14.69 -14.95 17.79
CA GLU A 299 14.56 -15.86 18.95
C GLU A 299 15.49 -17.08 18.88
N SER A 300 16.09 -17.35 17.71
CA SER A 300 17.10 -18.40 17.48
C SER A 300 18.50 -17.99 17.92
#